data_AF-A0AA39E435-F1
#
_entry.id   AF-A0AA39E435-F1
#
_cell.length_a   1.000
_cell.length_b   1.000
_cell.length_c   1.000
_cell.angle_alpha   90.00
_cell.angle_beta   90.00
_cell.angle_gamma   90.00
#
_symmetry.space_group_name_H-M   'P 1'
#
loop_
_entity.id
_entity.type
_entity.pdbx_description
1 polymer ?
#
loop_
_entity_poly.entity_id
_entity_poly.type
_entity_poly.pdbx_seq_one_letter_code
_entity_poly.pdbx_strand_id
1 'polypeptide(L)'
;MEKSTSVGGGGGSGPQGLRQMNLEKSFRLALRSLLTTCSKEEFWNAFPRFGTAEQERLHRLFIQVITSLHGNIEDEFESLCLETQVGTALDTIEQLSEEQSLDPLFSEKTPAGDVEHDLLTAKKNEIQYLMGMLKKAEEQKHIISARLELLKKGSQQDLSATSDVIEKLRSGILSYGAYTNNGLHDT
;
A
#
# COMPACT_ATOMS: atom_id res chain seq x y z
N MET A 1 35.83 -9.45 -41.17
CA MET A 1 35.62 -8.32 -40.24
C MET A 1 34.28 -7.71 -40.58
N GLU A 2 33.36 -7.74 -39.59
CA GLU A 2 32.23 -6.82 -39.34
C GLU A 2 31.25 -6.53 -40.50
N LYS A 3 30.08 -7.19 -40.52
CA LYS A 3 28.83 -6.89 -39.80
C LYS A 3 28.16 -5.58 -40.26
N SER A 4 27.01 -5.72 -40.91
CA SER A 4 25.85 -4.84 -40.71
C SER A 4 24.58 -5.60 -41.06
N THR A 5 24.03 -6.25 -40.04
CA THR A 5 22.69 -6.81 -40.00
C THR A 5 21.71 -5.65 -39.81
N SER A 6 20.84 -5.39 -40.78
CA SER A 6 19.65 -4.56 -40.57
C SER A 6 18.51 -5.49 -40.15
N VAL A 7 18.12 -5.36 -38.89
CA VAL A 7 16.99 -6.03 -38.25
C VAL A 7 15.70 -5.65 -38.95
N GLY A 8 15.08 -6.62 -39.64
CA GLY A 8 13.67 -6.54 -40.00
C GLY A 8 12.84 -6.85 -38.75
N GLY A 9 12.14 -5.84 -38.23
CA GLY A 9 11.16 -6.00 -37.17
C GLY A 9 9.98 -6.80 -37.68
N GLY A 10 9.91 -8.08 -37.31
CA GLY A 10 8.74 -8.91 -37.49
C GLY A 10 7.65 -8.45 -36.52
N GLY A 11 6.69 -7.68 -37.02
CA GLY A 11 5.41 -7.47 -36.37
C GLY A 11 4.65 -8.79 -36.37
N GLY A 12 4.78 -9.56 -35.29
CA GLY A 12 3.98 -10.76 -35.07
C GLY A 12 2.52 -10.38 -34.90
N SER A 13 1.70 -10.68 -35.90
CA SER A 13 0.24 -10.73 -35.77
C SER A 13 -0.11 -11.90 -34.85
N GLY A 14 -0.13 -11.65 -33.55
CA GLY A 14 -0.77 -12.56 -32.59
C GLY A 14 -2.28 -12.66 -32.86
N PRO A 15 -2.97 -13.65 -32.27
CA PRO A 15 -4.43 -13.70 -32.30
C PRO A 15 -5.00 -12.43 -31.67
N GLN A 16 -5.90 -11.75 -32.37
CA GLN A 16 -6.62 -10.57 -31.87
C GLN A 16 -7.34 -10.92 -30.56
N GLY A 17 -7.15 -10.12 -29.49
CA GLY A 17 -7.78 -10.35 -28.19
C GLY A 17 -9.31 -10.23 -28.24
N LEU A 18 -10.00 -10.92 -27.32
CA LEU A 18 -11.45 -10.91 -27.22
C LEU A 18 -11.98 -9.48 -26.99
N ARG A 19 -11.27 -8.66 -26.23
CA ARG A 19 -11.63 -7.26 -25.96
C ARG A 19 -11.60 -6.42 -27.23
N GLN A 20 -10.57 -6.57 -28.06
CA GLN A 20 -10.46 -5.86 -29.34
C GLN A 20 -11.56 -6.29 -30.30
N MET A 21 -11.81 -7.60 -30.43
CA MET A 21 -12.90 -8.11 -31.28
C MET A 21 -14.28 -7.59 -30.83
N ASN A 22 -14.51 -7.51 -29.52
CA ASN A 22 -15.76 -6.98 -28.97
C ASN A 22 -15.95 -5.48 -29.25
N LEU A 23 -14.88 -4.69 -29.21
CA LEU A 23 -14.91 -3.28 -29.57
C LEU A 23 -15.31 -3.11 -31.05
N GLU A 24 -14.62 -3.81 -31.95
CA GLU A 24 -14.88 -3.75 -33.40
C GLU A 24 -16.30 -4.20 -33.75
N LYS A 25 -16.77 -5.27 -33.09
CA LYS A 25 -18.14 -5.77 -33.27
C LYS A 25 -19.17 -4.77 -32.78
N SER A 26 -18.99 -4.20 -31.59
CA SER A 26 -19.89 -3.20 -31.02
C SER A 26 -19.97 -1.95 -31.90
N PHE A 27 -18.84 -1.48 -32.39
CA PHE A 27 -18.76 -0.33 -33.29
C PHE A 27 -19.54 -0.58 -34.59
N ARG A 28 -19.28 -1.70 -35.30
CA ARG A 28 -19.99 -2.03 -36.55
C ARG A 28 -21.49 -2.21 -36.35
N LEU A 29 -21.91 -2.74 -35.19
CA LEU A 29 -23.33 -2.82 -34.85
C LEU A 29 -23.94 -1.43 -34.67
N ALA A 30 -23.30 -0.55 -33.90
CA ALA A 30 -23.77 0.82 -33.70
C ALA A 30 -23.83 1.62 -35.00
N LEU A 31 -22.78 1.52 -35.84
CA LEU A 31 -22.72 2.21 -37.13
C LEU A 31 -23.85 1.77 -38.05
N ARG A 32 -24.06 0.45 -38.18
CA ARG A 32 -25.16 -0.12 -38.97
C ARG A 32 -26.50 0.38 -38.43
N SER A 33 -26.72 0.33 -37.12
CA SER A 33 -27.96 0.81 -36.52
C SER A 33 -28.22 2.29 -36.79
N LEU A 34 -27.17 3.13 -36.80
CA LEU A 34 -27.30 4.57 -37.05
C LEU A 34 -27.64 4.89 -38.51
N LEU A 35 -27.02 4.18 -39.44
CA LEU A 35 -27.05 4.53 -40.87
C LEU A 35 -28.02 3.69 -41.70
N THR A 36 -28.72 2.70 -41.11
CA THR A 36 -29.71 1.84 -41.81
C THR A 36 -31.17 2.19 -41.44
N THR A 37 -31.46 3.44 -41.07
CA THR A 37 -32.69 3.81 -40.34
C THR A 37 -33.90 4.18 -41.20
N CYS A 38 -33.77 4.24 -42.52
CA CYS A 38 -34.81 4.79 -43.40
C CYS A 38 -35.31 3.72 -44.38
N SER A 39 -36.61 3.39 -44.29
CA SER A 39 -37.27 2.59 -45.32
C SER A 39 -37.51 3.41 -46.60
N LYS A 40 -37.70 2.72 -47.72
CA LYS A 40 -37.99 3.37 -49.01
C LYS A 40 -39.29 4.18 -48.98
N GLU A 41 -40.30 3.71 -48.26
CA GLU A 41 -41.59 4.41 -48.10
C GLU A 41 -41.44 5.69 -47.28
N GLU A 42 -40.73 5.64 -46.15
CA GLU A 42 -40.42 6.82 -45.34
C GLU A 42 -39.63 7.86 -46.15
N PHE A 43 -38.69 7.40 -46.98
CA PHE A 43 -37.95 8.26 -47.90
C PHE A 43 -38.89 8.97 -48.88
N TRP A 44 -39.81 8.24 -49.52
CA TRP A 44 -40.75 8.82 -50.48
C TRP A 44 -41.71 9.82 -49.81
N ASN A 45 -42.16 9.51 -48.58
CA ASN A 45 -42.99 10.40 -47.77
C ASN A 45 -42.27 11.69 -47.38
N ALA A 46 -40.94 11.68 -47.25
CA ALA A 46 -40.15 12.88 -47.02
C ALA A 46 -40.02 13.79 -48.26
N PHE A 47 -40.24 13.23 -49.46
CA PHE A 47 -40.11 13.92 -50.75
C PHE A 47 -41.39 13.87 -51.60
N PRO A 48 -42.56 14.30 -51.07
CA PRO A 48 -43.86 14.08 -51.73
C PRO A 48 -44.08 14.96 -52.97
N ARG A 49 -43.26 16.01 -53.14
CA ARG A 49 -43.34 16.93 -54.29
C ARG A 49 -42.68 16.40 -55.56
N PHE A 50 -41.86 15.37 -55.43
CA PHE A 50 -41.13 14.76 -56.54
C PHE A 50 -41.97 13.67 -57.19
N GLY A 51 -41.85 13.52 -58.51
CA GLY A 51 -42.43 12.38 -59.21
C GLY A 51 -41.74 11.06 -58.83
N THR A 52 -42.40 9.93 -59.08
CA THR A 52 -41.86 8.60 -58.74
C THR A 52 -40.47 8.33 -59.34
N ALA A 53 -40.22 8.77 -60.57
CA ALA A 53 -38.91 8.64 -61.23
C ALA A 53 -37.81 9.47 -60.55
N GLU A 54 -38.15 10.65 -60.04
CA GLU A 54 -37.22 11.53 -59.33
C GLU A 54 -36.94 10.98 -57.92
N GLN A 55 -37.98 10.48 -57.23
CA GLN A 55 -37.86 9.81 -55.93
C GLN A 55 -36.99 8.56 -56.01
N GLU A 56 -37.14 7.73 -57.05
CA GLU A 56 -36.26 6.58 -57.33
C GLU A 56 -34.80 7.01 -57.50
N ARG A 57 -34.57 8.05 -58.33
CA ARG A 57 -33.21 8.57 -58.57
C ARG A 57 -32.57 9.11 -57.30
N LEU A 58 -33.35 9.86 -56.50
CA LEU A 58 -32.90 10.44 -55.25
C LEU A 58 -32.63 9.37 -54.19
N HIS A 59 -33.48 8.34 -54.09
CA HIS A 59 -33.27 7.20 -53.21
C HIS A 59 -31.99 6.43 -53.58
N ARG A 60 -31.72 6.22 -54.87
CA ARG A 60 -30.47 5.60 -55.32
C ARG A 60 -29.23 6.41 -54.91
N LEU A 61 -29.30 7.74 -55.03
CA LEU A 61 -28.22 8.64 -54.57
C LEU A 61 -28.06 8.58 -53.05
N PHE A 62 -29.16 8.56 -52.31
CA PHE A 62 -29.14 8.42 -50.84
C PHE A 62 -28.44 7.13 -50.41
N ILE A 63 -28.80 5.98 -50.99
CA ILE A 63 -28.12 4.71 -50.70
C ILE A 63 -26.63 4.80 -51.02
N GLN A 64 -26.27 5.40 -52.16
CA GLN A 64 -24.86 5.57 -52.52
C GLN A 64 -24.09 6.42 -51.49
N VAL A 65 -24.68 7.52 -51.03
CA VAL A 65 -24.09 8.39 -49.99
C VAL A 65 -23.96 7.63 -48.68
N ILE A 66 -25.01 6.94 -48.24
CA ILE A 66 -25.01 6.18 -46.98
C ILE A 66 -23.98 5.05 -47.02
N THR A 67 -23.87 4.31 -48.13
CA THR A 67 -22.87 3.25 -48.28
C THR A 67 -21.45 3.82 -48.28
N SER A 68 -21.21 4.93 -48.98
CA SER A 68 -19.90 5.59 -48.96
C SER A 68 -19.56 6.11 -47.57
N LEU A 69 -20.54 6.65 -46.85
CA LEU A 69 -20.35 7.16 -45.49
C LEU A 69 -20.02 6.04 -44.50
N HIS A 70 -20.67 4.88 -44.61
CA HIS A 70 -20.32 3.69 -43.81
C HIS A 70 -18.85 3.33 -43.99
N GLY A 71 -18.40 3.16 -45.24
CA GLY A 71 -17.02 2.77 -45.53
C GLY A 71 -16.02 3.80 -45.01
N ASN A 72 -16.26 5.09 -45.27
CA ASN A 72 -15.36 6.15 -44.79
C ASN A 72 -15.22 6.16 -43.26
N ILE A 73 -16.32 5.95 -42.52
CA ILE A 73 -16.30 5.91 -41.06
C ILE A 73 -15.60 4.65 -40.55
N GLU A 74 -15.78 3.50 -41.20
CA GLU A 74 -15.07 2.25 -40.85
C GLU A 74 -13.56 2.40 -41.06
N ASP A 75 -13.15 2.97 -42.20
CA ASP A 75 -11.73 3.23 -42.52
C ASP A 75 -11.10 4.23 -41.53
N GLU A 76 -11.80 5.31 -41.19
CA GLU A 76 -11.32 6.32 -40.23
C GLU A 76 -11.22 5.73 -38.82
N PHE A 77 -12.18 4.91 -38.40
CA PHE A 77 -12.14 4.20 -37.13
C PHE A 77 -10.95 3.23 -37.07
N GLU A 78 -10.71 2.44 -38.12
CA GLU A 78 -9.56 1.53 -38.18
C GLU A 78 -8.24 2.31 -38.11
N SER A 79 -8.11 3.39 -38.88
CA SER A 79 -6.95 4.29 -38.83
C SER A 79 -6.73 4.84 -37.42
N LEU A 80 -7.77 5.30 -36.74
CA LEU A 80 -7.69 5.83 -35.38
C LEU A 80 -7.27 4.74 -34.38
N CYS A 81 -7.81 3.53 -34.50
CA CYS A 81 -7.43 2.41 -33.64
C CYS A 81 -5.95 2.02 -33.79
N LEU A 82 -5.42 2.07 -35.02
CA LEU A 82 -4.00 1.83 -35.30
C LEU A 82 -3.12 2.96 -34.75
N GLU A 83 -3.49 4.22 -35.00
CA GLU A 83 -2.76 5.40 -34.54
C GLU A 83 -2.65 5.44 -33.01
N THR A 84 -3.77 5.19 -32.33
CA THR A 84 -3.86 5.22 -30.86
C THR A 84 -3.38 3.95 -30.19
N GLN A 85 -3.07 2.90 -30.97
CA GLN A 85 -2.67 1.58 -30.47
C GLN A 85 -3.70 0.97 -29.51
N VAL A 86 -4.99 1.27 -29.70
CA VAL A 86 -6.09 0.76 -28.86
C VAL A 86 -6.11 -0.77 -28.82
N GLY A 87 -5.85 -1.44 -29.95
CA GLY A 87 -5.76 -2.90 -30.01
C GLY A 87 -4.72 -3.44 -29.03
N THR A 88 -3.49 -2.94 -29.13
CA THR A 88 -2.38 -3.35 -28.25
C THR A 88 -2.67 -3.05 -26.77
N ALA A 89 -3.29 -1.92 -26.47
CA ALA A 89 -3.69 -1.58 -25.11
C ALA A 89 -4.74 -2.56 -24.56
N LEU A 90 -5.75 -2.92 -25.38
CA LEU A 90 -6.77 -3.88 -24.99
C LEU A 90 -6.22 -5.29 -24.82
N ASP A 91 -5.31 -5.73 -25.70
CA ASP A 91 -4.62 -7.01 -25.58
C ASP A 91 -3.78 -7.06 -24.29
N THR A 92 -3.08 -5.97 -23.97
CA THR A 92 -2.30 -5.86 -22.72
C THR A 92 -3.21 -5.94 -21.49
N ILE A 93 -4.36 -5.26 -21.51
CA ILE A 93 -5.35 -5.33 -20.42
C ILE A 93 -5.92 -6.75 -20.28
N GLU A 94 -6.19 -7.42 -21.40
CA GLU A 94 -6.65 -8.80 -21.41
C GLU A 94 -5.61 -9.74 -20.78
N GLN A 95 -4.36 -9.64 -21.21
CA GLN A 95 -3.25 -10.41 -20.64
C GLN A 95 -3.07 -10.13 -19.14
N LEU A 96 -3.04 -8.86 -18.72
CA LEU A 96 -2.90 -8.51 -17.29
C LEU A 96 -4.08 -8.99 -16.45
N SER A 97 -5.30 -8.97 -17.01
CA SER A 97 -6.50 -9.49 -16.36
C SER A 97 -6.43 -11.00 -16.18
N GLU A 98 -5.91 -11.72 -17.17
CA GLU A 98 -5.68 -13.17 -17.09
C GLU A 98 -4.60 -13.49 -16.07
N GLU A 99 -3.45 -12.80 -16.12
CA GLU A 99 -2.35 -12.94 -15.16
C GLU A 99 -2.82 -12.70 -13.72
N GLN A 100 -3.57 -11.63 -13.47
CA GLN A 100 -4.14 -11.33 -12.15
C GLN A 100 -5.12 -12.42 -11.67
N SER A 101 -5.92 -12.99 -12.57
CA SER A 101 -6.86 -14.05 -12.20
C SER A 101 -6.17 -15.35 -11.75
N LEU A 102 -4.91 -15.54 -12.15
CA LEU A 102 -4.11 -16.72 -11.85
C LEU A 102 -3.16 -16.50 -10.66
N ASP A 103 -2.93 -15.27 -10.22
CA ASP A 103 -2.06 -14.95 -9.08
C ASP A 103 -2.80 -15.16 -7.75
N PRO A 104 -2.46 -16.21 -6.96
CA PRO A 104 -3.12 -16.50 -5.69
C PRO A 104 -2.79 -15.46 -4.60
N LEU A 105 -1.75 -14.63 -4.81
CA LEU A 105 -1.36 -13.55 -3.90
C LEU A 105 -2.05 -12.23 -4.25
N PHE A 106 -2.73 -12.17 -5.40
CA PHE A 106 -3.52 -11.01 -5.81
C PHE A 106 -4.82 -10.97 -5.01
N SER A 107 -4.72 -10.51 -3.77
CA SER A 107 -5.88 -10.16 -2.97
C SER A 107 -6.42 -8.84 -3.52
N GLU A 108 -7.66 -8.84 -4.03
CA GLU A 108 -8.44 -7.62 -4.21
C GLU A 108 -8.31 -6.84 -2.90
N LYS A 109 -7.64 -5.67 -2.95
CA LYS A 109 -7.32 -4.85 -1.77
C LYS A 109 -8.63 -4.53 -1.05
N THR A 110 -8.98 -5.38 -0.11
CA THR A 110 -10.10 -5.15 0.77
C THR A 110 -9.65 -4.09 1.76
N PRO A 111 -10.53 -3.18 2.17
CA PRO A 111 -10.22 -2.16 3.19
C PRO A 111 -9.59 -2.75 4.47
N ALA A 112 -9.79 -4.05 4.72
CA ALA A 112 -9.19 -4.79 5.82
C ALA A 112 -7.64 -4.86 5.75
N GLY A 113 -7.04 -4.95 4.56
CA GLY A 113 -5.57 -5.06 4.41
C GLY A 113 -4.83 -3.78 4.81
N ASP A 114 -5.39 -2.62 4.50
CA ASP A 114 -4.84 -1.32 4.94
C ASP A 114 -4.98 -1.15 6.46
N VAL A 115 -6.11 -1.58 7.04
CA VAL A 115 -6.32 -1.57 8.51
C VAL A 115 -5.32 -2.48 9.22
N GLU A 116 -5.00 -3.64 8.65
CA GLU A 116 -4.02 -4.57 9.22
C GLU A 116 -2.60 -3.98 9.19
N HIS A 117 -2.19 -3.35 8.08
CA HIS A 117 -0.88 -2.70 7.98
C HIS A 117 -0.75 -1.53 8.96
N ASP A 118 -1.79 -0.71 9.10
CA ASP A 118 -1.82 0.41 10.04
C ASP A 118 -1.76 -0.07 11.50
N LEU A 119 -2.53 -1.11 11.84
CA LEU A 119 -2.50 -1.73 13.16
C LEU A 119 -1.12 -2.33 13.48
N LEU A 120 -0.50 -3.01 12.52
CA LEU A 120 0.83 -3.59 12.69
C LEU A 120 1.88 -2.51 12.95
N THR A 121 1.80 -1.41 12.20
CA THR A 121 2.69 -0.25 12.36
C THR A 121 2.51 0.42 13.72
N ALA A 122 1.25 0.63 14.14
CA ALA A 122 0.93 1.18 15.44
C ALA A 122 1.46 0.29 16.59
N LYS A 123 1.28 -1.04 16.49
CA LYS A 123 1.77 -1.98 17.50
C LYS A 123 3.29 -2.03 17.59
N LYS A 124 3.99 -1.96 16.46
CA LYS A 124 5.45 -1.88 16.43
C LYS A 124 5.97 -0.64 17.15
N ASN A 125 5.35 0.52 16.90
CA ASN A 125 5.71 1.77 17.55
C ASN A 125 5.44 1.73 19.06
N GLU A 126 4.32 1.14 19.47
CA GLU A 126 3.96 0.93 20.88
C GLU A 126 5.00 0.05 21.60
N ILE A 127 5.41 -1.07 21.00
CA ILE A 127 6.45 -1.95 21.54
C ILE A 127 7.77 -1.16 21.71
N GLN A 128 8.18 -0.40 20.70
CA GLN A 128 9.41 0.37 20.77
C GLN A 128 9.38 1.44 21.87
N TYR A 129 8.23 2.10 22.06
CA TYR A 129 8.02 3.06 23.14
C TYR A 129 8.11 2.40 24.52
N LEU A 130 7.39 1.29 24.73
CA LEU A 130 7.41 0.54 25.98
C LEU A 130 8.80 0.02 26.33
N MET A 131 9.54 -0.48 25.34
CA MET A 131 10.92 -0.94 25.51
C MET A 131 11.84 0.22 25.94
N GLY A 132 11.64 1.42 25.40
CA GLY A 132 12.36 2.63 25.82
C GLY A 132 12.03 3.06 27.26
N MET A 133 10.76 2.96 27.67
CA MET A 133 10.36 3.23 29.05
C MET A 133 10.96 2.22 30.03
N LEU A 134 10.92 0.93 29.69
CA LEU A 134 11.46 -0.14 30.53
C LEU A 134 12.95 0.05 30.80
N LYS A 135 13.72 0.38 29.75
CA LYS A 135 15.16 0.67 29.88
C LYS A 135 15.44 1.81 30.87
N LYS A 136 14.69 2.90 30.78
CA LYS A 136 14.82 4.04 31.71
C LYS A 136 14.49 3.64 33.15
N ALA A 137 13.45 2.83 33.35
CA ALA A 137 13.07 2.35 34.67
C ALA A 137 14.14 1.42 35.27
N GLU A 138 14.76 0.56 34.46
CA GLU A 138 15.90 -0.28 34.89
C GLU A 138 17.11 0.56 35.28
N GLU A 139 17.47 1.58 34.49
CA GLU A 139 18.56 2.50 34.82
C GLU A 139 18.29 3.23 36.15
N GLN A 140 17.06 3.70 36.38
CA GLN A 140 16.69 4.32 37.65
C GLN A 140 16.77 3.34 38.82
N LYS A 141 16.29 2.11 38.65
CA LYS A 141 16.42 1.04 39.66
C LYS A 141 17.88 0.80 40.01
N HIS A 142 18.77 0.69 39.03
CA HIS A 142 20.20 0.51 39.27
C HIS A 142 20.80 1.67 40.08
N ILE A 143 20.45 2.92 39.75
CA ILE A 143 20.91 4.11 40.49
C ILE A 143 20.43 4.07 41.94
N ILE A 144 19.15 3.74 42.18
CA ILE A 144 18.58 3.68 43.53
C ILE A 144 19.22 2.56 44.34
N SER A 145 19.38 1.37 43.77
CA SER A 145 20.07 0.25 44.42
C SER A 145 21.51 0.60 44.79
N ALA A 146 22.26 1.27 43.91
CA ALA A 146 23.62 1.72 44.22
C ALA A 146 23.66 2.70 45.39
N ARG A 147 22.70 3.64 45.47
CA ARG A 147 22.58 4.58 46.59
C ARG A 147 22.24 3.88 47.91
N LEU A 148 21.33 2.91 47.87
CA LEU A 148 20.96 2.10 49.03
C LEU A 148 22.15 1.33 49.62
N GLU A 149 22.96 0.70 48.76
CA GLU A 149 24.18 0.00 49.18
C GLU A 149 25.20 0.94 49.83
N LEU A 150 25.33 2.17 49.31
CA LEU A 150 26.26 3.18 49.84
C LEU A 150 25.82 3.65 51.23
N LEU A 151 24.53 3.94 51.40
CA LEU A 151 23.94 4.30 52.70
C LEU A 151 24.07 3.18 53.74
N LYS A 152 23.86 1.93 53.32
CA LYS A 152 24.00 0.74 54.19
C LYS A 152 25.42 0.56 54.71
N LYS A 153 26.43 0.79 53.87
CA LYS A 153 27.84 0.74 54.29
C LYS A 153 28.21 1.84 55.27
N GLY A 154 27.73 3.07 55.03
CA GLY A 154 27.94 4.20 55.94
C GLY A 154 27.34 3.96 57.32
N SER A 155 26.09 3.49 57.38
CA SER A 155 25.43 3.21 58.66
C SER A 155 26.06 2.05 59.43
N GLN A 156 26.58 1.02 58.74
CA GLN A 156 27.34 -0.05 59.39
C GLN A 156 28.67 0.43 59.97
N GLN A 157 29.37 1.36 59.30
CA GLN A 157 30.59 1.98 59.83
C GLN A 157 30.29 2.83 61.07
N ASP A 158 29.23 3.64 61.04
CA ASP A 158 28.84 4.49 62.16
C ASP A 158 28.43 3.69 63.40
N LEU A 159 27.70 2.58 63.22
CA LEU A 159 27.33 1.65 64.29
C LEU A 159 28.56 0.94 64.87
N SER A 160 29.52 0.56 64.03
CA SER A 160 30.78 -0.02 64.50
C SER A 160 31.60 0.99 65.31
N ALA A 161 31.66 2.25 64.87
CA ALA A 161 32.37 3.31 65.56
C ALA A 161 31.72 3.65 66.92
N THR A 162 30.38 3.74 66.97
CA THR A 162 29.67 3.96 68.24
C THR A 162 29.80 2.79 69.20
N SER A 163 29.78 1.55 68.71
CA SER A 163 30.04 0.37 69.55
C SER A 163 31.45 0.39 70.15
N ASP A 164 32.47 0.76 69.38
CA ASP A 164 33.86 0.87 69.87
C ASP A 164 33.99 1.92 70.99
N VAL A 165 33.32 3.07 70.83
CA VAL A 165 33.28 4.12 71.85
C VAL A 165 32.57 3.65 73.12
N ILE A 166 31.47 2.90 73.00
CA ILE A 166 30.73 2.34 74.14
C ILE A 166 31.59 1.31 74.89
N GLU A 167 32.32 0.45 74.19
CA GLU A 167 33.24 -0.53 74.81
C GLU A 167 34.41 0.16 75.52
N LYS A 168 34.96 1.24 74.94
CA LYS A 168 35.96 2.10 75.60
C LYS A 168 35.42 2.77 76.86
N LEU A 169 34.18 3.26 76.83
CA LEU A 169 33.55 3.86 78.01
C LEU A 169 33.34 2.81 79.10
N ARG A 170 32.81 1.63 78.74
CA ARG A 170 32.55 0.52 79.66
C ARG A 170 33.85 0.02 80.33
N SER A 171 34.92 -0.14 79.56
CA SER A 171 36.24 -0.50 80.11
C SER A 171 36.81 0.60 81.02
N GLY A 172 36.61 1.87 80.68
CA GLY A 172 36.96 3.00 81.55
C GLY A 172 36.21 3.00 82.88
N ILE A 173 34.91 2.74 82.88
CA ILE A 173 34.08 2.67 84.12
C ILE A 173 34.48 1.47 84.99
N LEU A 174 34.72 0.30 84.39
CA LEU A 174 35.22 -0.88 85.10
C LEU A 174 36.60 -0.62 85.75
N SER A 175 37.45 0.20 85.12
CA SER A 175 38.74 0.57 85.70
C SER A 175 38.61 1.46 86.94
N TYR A 176 37.57 2.31 87.03
CA TYR A 176 37.33 3.17 88.20
C TYR A 176 36.63 2.43 89.37
N GLY A 177 35.75 1.47 89.07
CA GLY A 177 35.07 0.66 90.09
C GLY A 177 35.97 -0.32 90.87
N ALA A 178 37.18 -0.59 90.37
CA ALA A 178 38.16 -1.44 91.05
C ALA A 178 38.95 -0.70 92.16
N TYR A 179 38.89 0.63 92.24
CA TYR A 179 39.66 1.43 93.20
C TYR A 179 38.86 1.95 94.40
N THR A 180 37.54 1.70 94.49
CA THR A 180 36.70 2.24 95.58
C THR A 180 36.10 1.20 96.53
N ASN A 181 36.57 -0.05 96.51
CA ASN A 181 36.27 -1.03 97.57
C ASN A 181 37.57 -1.69 98.05
N ASN A 182 38.37 -0.92 98.78
CA ASN A 182 39.28 -1.40 99.81
C ASN A 182 39.81 -0.18 100.59
N GLY A 183 39.21 0.09 101.75
CA GLY A 183 39.81 1.02 102.72
C GLY A 183 38.82 1.87 103.51
N LEU A 184 38.10 1.26 104.46
CA LEU A 184 37.81 1.94 105.72
C LEU A 184 37.97 0.93 106.87
N HIS A 185 39.15 0.96 107.47
CA HIS A 185 39.52 0.35 108.75
C HIS A 185 39.57 1.52 109.75
N ASP A 186 38.81 1.48 110.86
CA ASP A 186 39.37 1.28 112.22
C ASP A 186 38.34 1.51 113.34
N THR A 187 38.48 0.66 114.37
CA THR A 187 37.90 0.64 115.74
C THR A 187 36.41 0.38 115.95
#